data_AF-A0A094DN31-F1
#
_entry.id   AF-A0A094DN31-F1
#
_cell.length_a   1.000
_cell.length_b   1.000
_cell.length_c   1.000
_cell.angle_alpha   90.00
_cell.angle_beta   90.00
_cell.angle_gamma   90.00
#
_symmetry.space_group_name_H-M   'P 1'
#
loop_
_entity.id
_entity.type
_entity.pdbx_description
1 polymer ?
#
loop_
_entity_poly.entity_id
_entity_poly.type
_entity_poly.pdbx_seq_one_letter_code
_entity_poly.pdbx_strand_id
1 'polypeptide(L)'
;MDKALLPPVESGFIDTVTSGVVEITVGQGDGQKTFYIHKILFRTKAPVFDKMFSTGFKEGSTGSATLPHDSCEAFKAFAKWLYSSNSKKLKPTELIICPLFPHERTSEIWWNMTETIALADKYCLDQLSDEVMSLWIKYQA
;
A
#
# COMPACT_ATOMS: atom_id res chain seq x y z
N MET A 1 -1.72 36.59 -5.49
CA MET A 1 -0.56 35.96 -6.16
C MET A 1 -0.64 34.49 -5.84
N ASP A 2 -1.34 33.74 -6.68
CA ASP A 2 -1.50 32.30 -6.54
C ASP A 2 -0.15 31.63 -6.72
N LYS A 3 0.37 31.10 -5.61
CA LYS A 3 1.56 30.25 -5.63
C LYS A 3 1.14 28.96 -6.32
N ALA A 4 1.38 28.88 -7.62
CA ALA A 4 1.17 27.67 -8.40
C ALA A 4 1.83 26.51 -7.65
N LEU A 5 1.00 25.62 -7.11
CA LEU A 5 1.44 24.35 -6.56
C LEU A 5 2.10 23.60 -7.71
N LEU A 6 3.42 23.51 -7.68
CA LEU A 6 4.17 22.66 -8.60
C LEU A 6 3.50 21.27 -8.59
N PRO A 7 3.30 20.65 -9.77
CA PRO A 7 2.82 19.27 -9.80
C PRO A 7 3.73 18.42 -8.92
N PRO A 8 3.20 17.41 -8.18
CA PRO A 8 4.02 16.54 -7.35
C PRO A 8 5.16 16.00 -8.22
N VAL A 9 6.39 16.32 -7.86
CA VAL A 9 7.55 15.79 -8.58
C VAL A 9 7.41 14.27 -8.53
N GLU A 10 7.36 13.61 -9.69
CA GLU A 10 7.40 12.16 -9.72
C GLU A 10 8.74 11.76 -9.12
N SER A 11 8.69 11.23 -7.89
CA SER A 11 9.87 10.77 -7.15
C SER A 11 10.59 9.74 -8.02
N GLY A 12 11.80 10.06 -8.46
CA GLY A 12 12.59 9.14 -9.25
C GLY A 12 12.90 7.86 -8.46
N PHE A 13 13.40 6.84 -9.16
CA PHE A 13 13.86 5.61 -8.50
C PHE A 13 14.92 5.92 -7.42
N ILE A 14 15.86 6.81 -7.72
CA ILE A 14 16.92 7.23 -6.80
C ILE A 14 16.35 7.92 -5.56
N ASP A 15 15.34 8.78 -5.72
CA ASP A 15 14.67 9.43 -4.60
C ASP A 15 13.97 8.41 -3.70
N THR A 16 13.35 7.38 -4.31
CA THR A 16 12.71 6.28 -3.57
C THR A 16 13.71 5.56 -2.69
N VAL A 17 14.79 5.04 -3.26
CA VAL A 17 15.76 4.21 -2.52
C VAL A 17 16.58 5.01 -1.49
N THR A 18 16.65 6.35 -1.63
CA THR A 18 17.37 7.22 -0.68
C THR A 18 16.47 7.88 0.37
N SER A 19 15.14 7.78 0.25
CA SER A 19 14.18 8.45 1.13
C SER A 19 14.12 7.96 2.58
N GLY A 20 14.92 6.95 2.93
CA GLY A 20 14.84 6.25 4.21
C GLY A 20 13.63 5.32 4.28
N VAL A 21 13.71 4.36 5.20
CA VAL A 21 12.68 3.34 5.40
C VAL A 21 11.99 3.50 6.74
N VAL A 22 10.75 3.03 6.83
CA VAL A 22 10.03 2.81 8.10
C VAL A 22 9.84 1.34 8.32
N GLU A 23 9.77 0.96 9.59
CA GLU A 23 9.49 -0.40 10.02
C GLU A 23 8.01 -0.53 10.38
N ILE A 24 7.30 -1.45 9.74
CA ILE A 24 5.88 -1.69 10.01
C ILE A 24 5.71 -3.15 10.38
N THR A 25 5.33 -3.38 11.63
CA THR A 25 5.04 -4.70 12.17
C THR A 25 3.54 -4.97 12.06
N VAL A 26 3.14 -6.05 11.40
CA VAL A 26 1.74 -6.38 11.09
C VAL A 26 1.39 -7.74 11.68
N GLY A 27 0.16 -7.88 12.18
CA GLY A 27 -0.34 -9.11 12.81
C GLY A 27 0.04 -9.26 14.29
N GLN A 28 -0.32 -10.40 14.87
CA GLN A 28 -0.11 -10.73 16.29
C GLN A 28 0.51 -12.12 16.47
N GLY A 29 1.19 -12.31 17.60
CA GLY A 29 1.78 -13.59 17.99
C GLY A 29 2.77 -14.12 16.96
N ASP A 30 2.78 -15.45 16.79
CA ASP A 30 3.71 -16.13 15.89
C ASP A 30 3.46 -15.83 14.39
N GLY A 31 2.32 -15.24 14.05
CA GLY A 31 1.95 -14.86 12.68
C GLY A 31 2.39 -13.45 12.27
N GLN A 32 3.02 -12.71 13.19
CA GLN A 32 3.49 -11.35 12.97
C GLN A 32 4.57 -11.29 11.88
N LYS A 33 4.54 -10.27 11.02
CA LYS A 33 5.60 -9.98 10.04
C LYS A 33 6.01 -8.52 10.09
N THR A 34 7.30 -8.25 9.88
CA THR A 34 7.85 -6.89 9.81
C THR A 34 8.21 -6.54 8.37
N PHE A 35 7.76 -5.36 7.94
CA PHE A 35 7.95 -4.82 6.60
C PHE A 35 8.77 -3.54 6.66
N TYR A 36 9.64 -3.33 5.67
CA TYR A 36 10.42 -2.11 5.53
C TYR A 36 10.00 -1.38 4.26
N ILE A 37 9.45 -0.17 4.40
CA ILE A 37 8.88 0.60 3.28
C ILE A 37 9.55 1.96 3.16
N HIS A 38 9.89 2.37 1.94
CA HIS A 38 10.47 3.68 1.68
C HIS A 38 9.45 4.80 1.93
N LYS A 39 9.82 5.76 2.80
CA LYS A 39 8.91 6.81 3.29
C LYS A 39 8.24 7.60 2.17
N ILE A 40 8.98 7.92 1.11
CA ILE A 40 8.47 8.77 0.02
C ILE A 40 7.30 8.15 -0.73
N LEU A 41 7.13 6.82 -0.69
CA LEU A 41 6.05 6.13 -1.39
C LEU A 41 4.67 6.43 -0.79
N PHE A 42 4.60 6.75 0.50
CA PHE A 42 3.32 7.07 1.14
C PHE A 42 2.77 8.42 0.69
N ARG A 43 3.65 9.40 0.39
CA ARG A 43 3.27 10.78 0.12
C ARG A 43 2.24 10.94 -1.00
N THR A 44 2.30 10.08 -2.03
CA THR A 44 1.40 10.15 -3.18
C THR A 44 0.19 9.24 -3.07
N LYS A 45 0.31 8.12 -2.37
CA LYS A 45 -0.64 7.00 -2.45
C LYS A 45 -1.33 6.66 -1.13
N ALA A 46 -0.78 7.07 0.01
CA ALA A 46 -1.23 6.65 1.33
C ALA A 46 -1.13 7.80 2.35
N PRO A 47 -2.02 8.81 2.28
CA PRO A 47 -1.94 10.01 3.11
C PRO A 47 -1.95 9.75 4.63
N VAL A 48 -2.64 8.69 5.07
CA VAL A 48 -2.66 8.29 6.48
C VAL A 48 -1.27 7.86 6.94
N PHE A 49 -0.58 7.02 6.16
CA PHE A 49 0.78 6.59 6.45
C PHE A 49 1.80 7.72 6.30
N ASP A 50 1.63 8.60 5.30
CA ASP A 50 2.48 9.79 5.16
C ASP A 50 2.39 10.66 6.42
N LYS A 51 1.18 10.95 6.90
CA LYS A 51 1.00 11.69 8.16
C LYS A 51 1.52 10.94 9.38
N MET A 52 1.33 9.62 9.46
CA MET A 52 1.83 8.78 10.55
C MET A 52 3.35 8.92 10.72
N PHE A 53 4.09 8.97 9.61
CA PHE A 53 5.56 8.98 9.62
C PHE A 53 6.23 10.34 9.37
N SER A 54 5.49 11.37 9.00
CA SER A 54 6.02 12.73 8.73
C SER A 54 5.71 13.74 9.82
N THR A 55 4.82 13.42 10.76
CA THR A 55 4.41 14.34 11.84
C THR A 55 5.06 13.97 13.18
N GLY A 56 4.80 14.78 14.21
CA GLY A 56 5.31 14.58 15.57
C GLY A 56 4.70 13.41 16.36
N PHE A 57 4.05 12.46 15.69
CA PHE A 57 3.60 11.24 16.33
C PHE A 57 4.77 10.36 16.75
N LYS A 58 4.50 9.40 17.66
CA LYS A 58 5.50 8.45 18.13
C LYS A 58 6.12 7.71 16.96
N GLU A 59 5.28 7.28 16.01
CA GLU A 59 5.64 6.54 14.80
C GLU A 59 6.57 7.36 13.89
N GLY A 60 6.32 8.66 13.74
CA GLY A 60 7.20 9.57 13.01
C GLY A 60 8.56 9.72 13.66
N SER A 61 8.60 9.75 15.00
CA SER A 61 9.84 9.88 15.78
C SER A 61 10.66 8.59 15.83
N THR A 62 10.01 7.43 15.98
CA THR A 62 10.68 6.12 16.01
C THR A 62 10.96 5.57 14.63
N GLY A 63 10.25 6.04 13.60
CA GLY A 63 10.27 5.44 12.27
C GLY A 63 9.63 4.06 12.24
N SER A 64 8.77 3.73 13.21
CA SER A 64 8.18 2.40 13.35
C SER A 64 6.71 2.44 13.77
N ALA A 65 5.91 1.49 13.29
CA ALA A 65 4.50 1.33 13.65
C ALA A 65 4.12 -0.15 13.83
N THR A 66 3.09 -0.40 14.64
CA THR A 66 2.53 -1.74 14.85
C THR A 66 1.06 -1.76 14.47
N LEU A 67 0.68 -2.72 13.62
CA LEU A 67 -0.64 -2.92 13.04
C LEU A 67 -1.15 -4.32 13.42
N PRO A 68 -1.53 -4.55 14.68
CA PRO A 68 -1.70 -5.90 15.20
C PRO A 68 -2.98 -6.60 14.68
N HIS A 69 -3.96 -5.82 14.23
CA HIS A 69 -5.25 -6.34 13.75
C HIS A 69 -5.36 -6.37 12.24
N ASP A 70 -4.29 -6.04 11.52
CA ASP A 70 -4.27 -6.05 10.06
C ASP A 70 -3.66 -7.35 9.55
N SER A 71 -4.15 -7.81 8.40
CA SER A 71 -3.64 -9.02 7.75
C SER A 71 -2.26 -8.77 7.12
N CYS A 72 -1.33 -9.68 7.38
CA CYS A 72 -0.01 -9.67 6.77
C CYS A 72 -0.08 -9.77 5.24
N GLU A 73 -1.04 -10.53 4.69
CA GLU A 73 -1.15 -10.69 3.24
C GLU A 73 -1.83 -9.48 2.59
N ALA A 74 -2.82 -8.87 3.25
CA ALA A 74 -3.38 -7.59 2.83
C ALA A 74 -2.30 -6.48 2.83
N PHE A 75 -1.47 -6.42 3.87
CA PHE A 75 -0.40 -5.43 3.94
C PHE A 75 0.67 -5.66 2.88
N LYS A 76 0.99 -6.93 2.57
CA LYS A 76 1.90 -7.29 1.48
C LYS A 76 1.34 -6.84 0.12
N ALA A 77 0.03 -6.99 -0.10
CA ALA A 77 -0.63 -6.50 -1.31
C ALA A 77 -0.53 -4.97 -1.42
N PHE A 78 -0.85 -4.26 -0.34
CA PHE A 78 -0.69 -2.81 -0.23
C PHE A 78 0.75 -2.36 -0.50
N ALA A 79 1.75 -3.02 0.11
CA ALA A 79 3.15 -2.70 -0.09
C ALA A 79 3.55 -2.84 -1.57
N LYS A 80 3.20 -3.95 -2.23
CA LYS A 80 3.49 -4.12 -3.66
C LYS A 80 2.78 -3.05 -4.52
N TRP A 81 1.56 -2.67 -4.18
CA TRP A 81 0.85 -1.58 -4.85
C TRP A 81 1.54 -0.22 -4.67
N LEU A 82 2.10 0.08 -3.49
CA LEU A 82 2.90 1.29 -3.26
C LEU A 82 4.10 1.39 -4.19
N TYR A 83 4.84 0.29 -4.37
CA TYR A 83 6.02 0.24 -5.25
C TYR A 83 5.68 0.17 -6.74
N SER A 84 4.43 -0.12 -7.09
CA SER A 84 4.00 -0.17 -8.48
C SER A 84 3.88 1.25 -9.03
N SER A 85 4.71 1.58 -10.02
CA SER A 85 4.85 2.93 -10.57
C SER A 85 3.50 3.55 -10.99
N ASN A 86 3.33 4.84 -10.73
CA ASN A 86 2.25 5.69 -11.27
C ASN A 86 2.34 5.88 -12.79
N SER A 87 3.10 5.07 -13.51
CA SER A 87 3.28 5.18 -14.95
C SER A 87 1.93 5.02 -15.66
N LYS A 88 1.29 6.17 -15.96
CA LYS A 88 0.00 6.34 -16.66
C LYS A 88 -0.08 5.63 -18.02
N LYS A 89 1.02 5.01 -18.47
CA LYS A 89 1.16 4.30 -19.75
C LYS A 89 0.91 2.80 -19.66
N LEU A 90 0.88 2.21 -18.47
CA LEU A 90 0.49 0.82 -18.27
C LEU A 90 -0.84 0.79 -17.54
N LYS A 91 -1.90 0.54 -18.29
CA LYS A 91 -3.18 0.17 -17.72
C LYS A 91 -3.21 -1.36 -17.55
N PRO A 92 -4.00 -1.89 -16.60
CA PRO A 92 -4.06 -1.48 -15.18
C PRO A 92 -4.35 -2.72 -14.30
N THR A 93 -4.02 -2.71 -13.00
CA THR A 93 -4.41 -3.74 -12.01
C THR A 93 -3.99 -5.20 -12.24
N GLU A 94 -4.21 -5.82 -13.39
CA GLU A 94 -3.98 -7.24 -13.65
C GLU A 94 -2.51 -7.66 -13.53
N LEU A 95 -1.58 -6.87 -14.06
CA LEU A 95 -0.14 -7.20 -13.99
C LEU A 95 0.45 -6.99 -12.59
N ILE A 96 -0.20 -6.18 -11.75
CA ILE A 96 0.31 -5.80 -10.43
C ILE A 96 -0.35 -6.63 -9.35
N ILE A 97 -1.69 -6.76 -9.43
CA ILE A 97 -2.55 -7.33 -8.42
C ILE A 97 -2.81 -8.83 -8.66
N CYS A 98 -2.93 -9.32 -9.91
CA CYS A 98 -3.06 -10.77 -10.13
C CYS A 98 -1.83 -11.55 -9.60
N PRO A 99 -0.58 -11.06 -9.72
CA PRO A 99 0.55 -11.69 -9.04
C PRO A 99 0.58 -11.52 -7.51
N LEU A 100 -0.28 -10.68 -6.92
CA LEU A 100 -0.50 -10.66 -5.46
C LEU A 100 -1.33 -11.88 -5.03
N PHE A 101 -2.13 -12.41 -5.95
CA PHE A 101 -3.09 -13.48 -5.71
C PHE A 101 -2.82 -14.65 -6.67
N PRO A 102 -1.89 -15.56 -6.33
CA PRO A 102 -1.45 -16.64 -7.23
C PRO A 102 -2.62 -17.46 -7.78
N HIS A 103 -2.55 -17.81 -9.07
CA HIS A 103 -3.63 -18.27 -9.94
C HIS A 103 -4.13 -19.70 -9.66
N GLU A 104 -4.52 -19.99 -8.43
CA GLU A 104 -5.35 -21.17 -8.11
C GLU A 104 -6.71 -20.66 -7.66
N ARG A 105 -7.81 -21.03 -8.34
CA ARG A 105 -9.17 -20.59 -7.98
C ARG A 105 -9.55 -21.17 -6.61
N THR A 106 -9.09 -20.53 -5.55
CA THR A 106 -9.28 -20.95 -4.17
C THR A 106 -9.95 -19.83 -3.39
N SER A 107 -10.70 -20.21 -2.35
CA SER A 107 -11.31 -19.30 -1.37
C SER A 107 -10.30 -18.33 -0.74
N GLU A 108 -9.01 -18.69 -0.73
CA GLU A 108 -7.92 -17.89 -0.18
C GLU A 108 -7.68 -16.60 -0.97
N ILE A 109 -7.79 -16.61 -2.30
CA ILE A 109 -7.66 -15.38 -3.11
C ILE A 109 -8.74 -14.37 -2.72
N TRP A 110 -9.98 -14.84 -2.63
CA TRP A 110 -11.13 -13.99 -2.33
C TRP A 110 -11.03 -13.44 -0.91
N TRP A 111 -10.55 -14.26 0.03
CA TRP A 111 -10.26 -13.80 1.38
C TRP A 111 -9.19 -12.70 1.38
N ASN A 112 -8.06 -12.92 0.70
CA ASN A 112 -6.97 -11.94 0.62
C ASN A 112 -7.42 -10.63 -0.05
N MET A 113 -8.26 -10.70 -1.10
CA MET A 113 -8.86 -9.51 -1.71
C MET A 113 -9.77 -8.78 -0.72
N THR A 114 -10.58 -9.51 0.05
CA THR A 114 -11.49 -8.94 1.07
C THR A 114 -10.69 -8.22 2.15
N GLU A 115 -9.64 -8.86 2.67
CA GLU A 115 -8.76 -8.27 3.67
C GLU A 115 -8.01 -7.05 3.11
N THR A 116 -7.63 -7.08 1.83
CA THR A 116 -6.98 -5.93 1.17
C THR A 116 -7.95 -4.76 1.03
N ILE A 117 -9.22 -5.01 0.67
CA ILE A 117 -10.27 -3.99 0.63
C ILE A 117 -10.51 -3.42 2.03
N ALA A 118 -10.63 -4.28 3.06
CA ALA A 118 -10.83 -3.84 4.44
C ALA A 118 -9.65 -2.98 4.94
N LEU A 119 -8.41 -3.36 4.61
CA LEU A 119 -7.22 -2.55 4.90
C LEU A 119 -7.26 -1.22 4.14
N ALA A 120 -7.62 -1.25 2.85
CA ALA A 120 -7.71 -0.05 2.03
C ALA A 120 -8.72 0.95 2.61
N ASP A 121 -9.92 0.49 2.98
CA ASP A 121 -10.96 1.32 3.57
C ASP A 121 -10.51 1.91 4.92
N LYS A 122 -9.88 1.08 5.78
CA LYS A 122 -9.36 1.52 7.10
C LYS A 122 -8.35 2.67 6.99
N TYR A 123 -7.52 2.66 5.95
CA TYR A 123 -6.46 3.65 5.74
C TYR A 123 -6.77 4.67 4.63
N CYS A 124 -8.02 4.72 4.16
CA CYS A 124 -8.50 5.62 3.10
C CYS A 124 -7.65 5.52 1.81
N LEU A 125 -7.38 4.29 1.37
CA LEU A 125 -6.63 3.96 0.16
C LEU A 125 -7.59 3.70 -1.01
N ASP A 126 -8.39 4.71 -1.37
CA ASP A 126 -9.51 4.59 -2.30
C ASP A 126 -9.10 3.96 -3.64
N GLN A 127 -7.94 4.36 -4.19
CA GLN A 127 -7.41 3.79 -5.43
C GLN A 127 -7.11 2.29 -5.31
N LEU A 128 -6.51 1.86 -4.20
CA LEU A 128 -6.25 0.43 -3.99
C LEU A 128 -7.57 -0.35 -3.85
N SER A 129 -8.55 0.22 -3.14
CA SER A 129 -9.88 -0.38 -2.96
C SER A 129 -10.57 -0.58 -4.32
N ASP A 130 -10.64 0.47 -5.14
CA ASP A 130 -11.23 0.45 -6.48
C ASP A 130 -10.53 -0.55 -7.42
N GLU A 131 -9.20 -0.60 -7.35
CA GLU A 131 -8.38 -1.50 -8.16
C GLU A 131 -8.64 -2.98 -7.81
N VAL A 132 -8.72 -3.31 -6.53
CA VAL A 132 -9.00 -4.68 -6.06
C VAL A 132 -10.46 -5.07 -6.33
N MET A 133 -11.42 -4.17 -6.12
CA MET A 133 -12.84 -4.42 -6.42
C MET A 133 -13.08 -4.67 -7.92
N SER A 134 -12.43 -3.90 -8.78
CA SER A 134 -12.52 -4.09 -10.25
C SER A 134 -12.07 -5.50 -10.66
N LEU A 135 -11.02 -6.02 -10.01
CA LEU A 135 -10.55 -7.38 -10.26
C LEU A 135 -11.50 -8.43 -9.71
N TRP A 136 -12.02 -8.22 -8.50
CA TRP A 136 -13.01 -9.12 -7.91
C TRP A 136 -14.18 -9.34 -8.87
N ILE A 137 -14.77 -8.26 -9.38
CA ILE A 137 -15.90 -8.32 -10.33
C ILE A 137 -15.51 -9.09 -11.58
N LYS A 138 -14.30 -8.84 -12.12
CA LYS A 138 -13.81 -9.52 -13.33
C LYS A 138 -13.66 -11.03 -13.12
N TYR A 139 -13.22 -11.48 -11.95
CA TYR A 139 -13.06 -12.91 -11.64
C TYR A 139 -14.37 -13.64 -11.35
N GLN A 140 -15.46 -12.91 -11.10
CA GLN A 140 -16.80 -13.48 -10.93
C GLN A 140 -17.58 -13.63 -12.26
N ALA A 141 -17.18 -12.93 -13.32
CA ALA A 141 -17.78 -12.97 -14.65
C ALA A 141 -17.16 -14.07 -15.53
#